data_AF-A0A246B6P2-F1
#
_entry.id   AF-A0A246B6P2-F1
#
_cell.length_a   1.000
_cell.length_b   1.000
_cell.length_c   1.000
_cell.angle_alpha   90.00
_cell.angle_beta   90.00
_cell.angle_gamma   90.00
#
_symmetry.space_group_name_H-M   'P 1'
#
loop_
_entity.id
_entity.type
_entity.pdbx_description
1 polymer ?
#
loop_
_entity_poly.entity_id
_entity_poly.type
_entity_poly.pdbx_seq_one_letter_code
_entity_poly.pdbx_strand_id
1 'polypeptide(L)' 'MLGKNPEKLPELFRPMLIDFIDNTHELVLLAEKVDWNYFEKEFASLYSKKGNASHPIRFMVGCLLLKHLYNL' A
#
# COMPACT_ATOMS: atom_id res chain seq x y z
N MET A 1 5.67 13.20 4.35
CA MET A 1 4.70 12.25 4.94
C MET A 1 5.48 11.31 5.85
N LEU A 2 5.13 11.23 7.14
CA LEU A 2 5.93 10.54 8.16
C LEU A 2 6.11 9.05 7.84
N GLY A 3 7.33 8.52 8.01
CA GLY A 3 7.60 7.08 8.10
C GLY A 3 7.56 6.27 6.79
N LYS A 4 7.34 6.90 5.62
CA LYS A 4 7.40 6.16 4.35
C LYS A 4 8.84 5.76 4.05
N ASN A 5 9.07 4.48 3.75
CA ASN A 5 10.29 4.03 3.11
C ASN A 5 10.52 4.92 1.87
N PRO A 6 11.71 5.51 1.66
CA PRO A 6 11.98 6.33 0.47
C PRO A 6 11.47 5.65 -0.79
N GLU A 7 10.95 6.43 -1.73
CA GLU A 7 10.57 5.91 -3.05
C GLU A 7 11.78 5.16 -3.60
N LYS A 8 11.61 3.85 -3.77
CA LYS A 8 12.69 2.99 -4.24
C LYS A 8 12.96 3.39 -5.69
N LEU A 9 14.12 4.00 -5.93
CA LEU A 9 14.60 4.19 -7.30
C LEU A 9 14.71 2.80 -7.98
N PRO A 10 14.49 2.71 -9.30
CA PRO A 10 14.76 1.49 -10.03
C PRO A 10 16.23 1.10 -9.83
N GLU A 11 16.49 -0.01 -9.12
CA GLU A 11 17.83 -0.58 -9.02
C GLU A 11 18.04 -1.44 -10.28
N LEU A 12 19.18 -1.29 -10.96
CA LEU A 12 19.50 -2.00 -12.21
C LEU A 12 19.29 -3.52 -12.14
N PHE A 13 19.41 -4.10 -10.93
CA PHE A 13 19.29 -5.55 -10.69
C PHE A 13 18.07 -5.94 -9.84
N ARG A 14 17.19 -5.00 -9.49
CA ARG A 14 15.91 -5.30 -8.82
C ARG A 14 14.75 -4.84 -9.68
N PRO A 15 14.22 -5.74 -10.52
CA PRO A 15 13.00 -5.42 -11.25
C PRO A 15 11.86 -5.12 -10.28
N MET A 16 11.03 -4.14 -10.63
CA MET A 16 9.95 -3.68 -9.77
C MET A 16 8.76 -4.64 -9.87
N LEU A 17 7.93 -4.67 -8.82
CA LEU A 17 6.71 -5.49 -8.84
C LEU A 17 5.81 -5.13 -10.03
N ILE A 18 5.74 -3.84 -10.39
CA ILE A 18 4.96 -3.35 -11.53
C ILE A 18 5.40 -3.99 -12.86
N ASP A 19 6.66 -4.43 -12.97
CA ASP A 19 7.22 -4.96 -14.21
C ASP A 19 6.81 -6.42 -14.48
N PHE A 20 6.26 -7.13 -13.48
CA PHE A 20 5.86 -8.54 -13.60
C PHE A 20 4.44 -8.87 -13.20
N ILE A 21 3.69 -7.92 -12.64
CA ILE A 21 2.27 -8.16 -12.35
C ILE A 21 1.42 -8.03 -13.60
N ASP A 22 0.32 -8.79 -13.64
CA ASP A 22 -0.72 -8.59 -14.64
C ASP A 22 -1.53 -7.34 -14.29
N ASN A 23 -1.34 -6.28 -15.08
CA ASN A 23 -2.07 -5.02 -14.90
C ASN A 23 -3.58 -5.14 -15.18
N THR A 24 -4.02 -6.21 -15.84
CA THR A 24 -5.45 -6.49 -16.08
C THR A 24 -6.10 -7.28 -14.94
N HIS A 25 -5.31 -7.74 -13.96
CA HIS A 25 -5.82 -8.48 -12.82
C HIS A 25 -6.79 -7.63 -11.98
N GLU A 26 -7.88 -8.24 -11.52
CA GLU A 26 -8.97 -7.56 -10.82
C GLU A 26 -8.51 -6.74 -9.61
N LEU A 27 -7.56 -7.26 -8.83
CA LEU A 27 -7.00 -6.56 -7.67
C LEU A 27 -6.14 -5.35 -8.03
N VAL A 28 -5.48 -5.35 -9.19
CA VAL A 28 -4.72 -4.20 -9.67
C VAL A 28 -5.69 -3.10 -10.08
N LEU A 29 -6.70 -3.45 -10.87
CA LEU A 29 -7.78 -2.54 -11.27
C LEU A 29 -8.55 -1.98 -10.06
N LEU A 30 -8.79 -2.81 -9.04
CA LEU A 30 -9.40 -2.35 -7.79
C LEU A 30 -8.49 -1.34 -7.09
N ALA A 31 -7.20 -1.64 -6.97
CA ALA A 31 -6.25 -0.76 -6.32
C ALA A 31 -6.11 0.61 -7.02
N GLU A 32 -6.31 0.68 -8.34
CA GLU A 32 -6.33 1.94 -9.09
C GLU A 32 -7.59 2.78 -8.82
N LYS A 33 -8.73 2.13 -8.55
CA LYS A 33 -10.02 2.81 -8.28
C LYS A 33 -10.17 3.31 -6.85
N VAL A 34 -9.41 2.75 -5.91
CA VAL A 34 -9.49 3.11 -4.48
C VAL A 34 -8.84 4.47 -4.23
N ASP A 35 -9.56 5.39 -3.58
CA ASP A 35 -8.98 6.63 -3.07
C ASP A 35 -8.14 6.34 -1.81
N TRP A 36 -6.85 6.08 -2.01
CA TRP A 36 -5.91 5.84 -0.91
C TRP A 36 -5.64 7.08 -0.06
N ASN A 37 -5.85 8.29 -0.58
CA ASN A 37 -5.63 9.52 0.18
C ASN A 37 -6.70 9.73 1.25
N TYR A 38 -7.93 9.27 1.02
CA TYR A 38 -8.96 9.23 2.04
C TYR A 38 -8.50 8.42 3.26
N PHE A 39 -8.05 7.18 3.06
CA PHE A 39 -7.59 6.32 4.15
C PHE A 39 -6.35 6.87 4.86
N GLU A 40 -5.41 7.45 4.11
CA GLU A 40 -4.24 8.11 4.71
C GLU A 40 -4.66 9.26 5.64
N LYS A 41 -5.64 10.09 5.25
CA LYS A 41 -6.12 11.19 6.11
C LYS A 41 -6.86 10.69 7.34
N GLU A 42 -7.81 9.78 7.15
CA GLU A 42 -8.66 9.27 8.23
C GLU A 42 -7.86 8.48 9.26
N PHE A 43 -6.95 7.62 8.79
CA PHE A 43 -6.22 6.71 9.67
C PHE A 43 -4.88 7.26 10.14
N ALA A 44 -4.34 8.35 9.59
CA ALA A 44 -3.07 8.93 10.05
C ALA A 44 -3.04 9.21 11.56
N SER A 45 -4.19 9.58 12.15
CA SER A 45 -4.30 9.85 13.59
C SER A 45 -4.10 8.60 14.46
N LEU A 46 -4.35 7.41 13.92
CA LEU A 46 -4.22 6.12 14.60
C LEU A 46 -2.77 5.62 14.65
N TYR A 47 -1.86 6.26 13.89
CA TYR A 47 -0.45 5.88 13.83
C TYR A 47 0.40 6.79 14.70
N SER A 48 1.30 6.19 15.48
CA SER A 48 2.23 6.93 16.33
C SER A 48 3.25 7.71 15.50
N LYS A 49 3.54 8.94 15.94
CA LYS A 49 4.63 9.78 15.39
C LYS A 49 6.00 9.42 15.97
N LYS A 50 6.05 8.58 17.00
CA LYS A 50 7.26 8.20 17.74
C LYS A 50 7.45 6.68 17.69
N GLY A 51 8.70 6.24 17.62
CA GLY A 51 9.07 4.83 17.52
C GLY A 51 9.48 4.43 16.11
N ASN A 52 9.38 3.14 15.79
CA ASN A 52 9.70 2.62 14.46
C ASN A 52 8.74 3.17 13.40
N ALA A 53 9.25 3.29 12.17
CA ALA A 53 8.45 3.69 11.02
C ALA A 53 7.23 2.77 10.88
N SER A 54 6.05 3.39 10.75
CA SER A 54 4.82 2.66 10.52
C SER A 54 4.80 2.01 9.15
N HIS A 55 4.17 0.84 9.05
CA HIS A 55 3.79 0.31 7.75
C HIS A 55 2.87 1.30 7.01
N PRO A 56 2.94 1.38 5.67
CA PRO A 56 2.03 2.22 4.89
C PRO A 56 0.56 1.89 5.18
N ILE A 57 -0.29 2.90 5.34
CA ILE A 57 -1.72 2.71 5.63
C ILE A 57 -2.39 1.87 4.53
N ARG A 58 -2.03 2.15 3.26
CA ARG A 58 -2.47 1.35 2.11
C ARG A 58 -2.22 -0.15 2.27
N PHE A 59 -1.08 -0.55 2.83
CA PHE A 59 -0.75 -1.96 3.01
C PHE A 59 -1.70 -2.61 4.02
N MET A 60 -1.88 -1.97 5.19
CA MET A 60 -2.74 -2.48 6.25
C MET A 60 -4.20 -2.58 5.81
N VAL A 61 -4.71 -1.53 5.15
CA VAL A 61 -6.08 -1.50 4.60
C VAL A 61 -6.25 -2.54 3.51
N GLY A 62 -5.26 -2.67 2.61
CA GLY A 62 -5.26 -3.70 1.56
C GLY A 62 -5.38 -5.10 2.12
N CYS A 63 -4.58 -5.45 3.14
CA CYS A 63 -4.68 -6.76 3.80
C CYS A 63 -6.06 -7.00 4.41
N LEU A 64 -6.66 -6.00 5.07
CA LEU A 64 -7.99 -6.12 5.65
C LEU A 64 -9.08 -6.32 4.59
N LEU A 65 -8.99 -5.60 3.46
CA LEU A 65 -9.90 -5.77 2.33
C LEU A 65 -9.78 -7.18 1.75
N LEU A 66 -8.56 -7.68 1.54
CA LEU A 66 -8.33 -9.03 1.04
C LEU A 66 -8.84 -10.09 2.01
N LYS A 67 -8.60 -9.90 3.31
CA LYS A 67 -9.14 -10.76 4.37
C LYS A 67 -10.65 -10.86 4.28
N HIS A 68 -11.34 -9.73 4.10
CA HIS A 68 -12.78 -9.69 4.01
C HIS A 68 -13.33 -10.28 2.70
N LEU A 69 -12.71 -9.98 1.56
CA LEU A 69 -13.17 -10.41 0.24
C LEU A 69 -12.97 -11.90 -0.01
N TYR A 70 -11.83 -12.44 0.43
CA TYR A 70 -11.43 -13.82 0.14
C TYR A 70 -11.49 -14.74 1.36
N ASN A 71 -11.96 -14.24 2.51
CA ASN A 71 -12.00 -14.96 3.78
C ASN A 71 -10.64 -15.58 4.15
N LEU A 72 -9.57 -14.80 3.97
CA LEU A 72 -8.19 -15.16 4.30
C LEU A 72 -7.87 -15.00 5.80
#